data_AF-A0A530QIP7-F1
#
_entry.id   AF-A0A530QIP7-F1
#
_cell.length_a   1.000
_cell.length_b   1.000
_cell.length_c   1.000
_cell.angle_alpha   90.00
_cell.angle_beta   90.00
_cell.angle_gamma   90.00
#
_symmetry.space_group_name_H-M   'P 1'
#
loop_
_entity.id
_entity.type
_entity.pdbx_description
1 polymer ?
#
loop_
_entity_poly.entity_id
_entity_poly.type
_entity_poly.pdbx_seq_one_letter_code
_entity_poly.pdbx_strand_id
1 'polypeptide(L)'
;IRQVVSPIMNERAEFGGLVIVFQDFTDARALQRQLAHAAAHDALTGLANRSSFIRVMEEMVDHAGKAGKTGSAGDGEHQFMFIDLDHFKQVNDTGGHAAGDALLKQVANAIRRVIGPD
;
A
#
# COMPACT_ATOMS: atom_id res chain seq x y z
N ILE A 1 -4.58 -14.65 -16.64
CA ILE A 1 -4.14 -15.12 -17.98
C ILE A 1 -3.92 -13.92 -18.90
N ARG A 2 -2.70 -13.76 -19.41
CA ARG A 2 -2.39 -12.83 -20.51
C ARG A 2 -2.40 -13.64 -21.80
N GLN A 3 -2.90 -13.02 -22.87
CA GLN A 3 -2.88 -13.60 -24.21
C GLN A 3 -2.04 -12.70 -25.11
N VAL A 4 -1.16 -13.30 -25.89
CA VAL A 4 -0.43 -12.62 -26.96
C VAL A 4 -0.75 -13.36 -28.25
N VAL A 5 -1.16 -12.61 -29.26
CA VAL A 5 -1.51 -13.13 -30.58
C VAL A 5 -0.51 -12.57 -31.58
N SER A 6 0.09 -13.43 -32.39
CA SER A 6 1.03 -13.02 -33.43
C SER A 6 0.65 -13.68 -34.76
N PRO A 7 0.49 -12.91 -35.85
CA PRO A 7 0.20 -13.47 -37.16
C PRO A 7 1.45 -14.13 -37.73
N ILE A 8 1.25 -15.27 -38.39
CA ILE A 8 2.27 -15.91 -39.22
C ILE A 8 2.03 -15.42 -40.64
N MET A 9 3.03 -14.77 -41.23
CA MET A 9 3.04 -14.41 -42.65
C MET A 9 3.91 -15.40 -43.41
N ASN A 10 3.49 -15.80 -44.61
CA ASN A 10 4.33 -16.61 -45.50
C ASN A 10 5.39 -15.73 -46.21
N GLU A 11 6.27 -16.35 -47.03
CA GLU A 11 7.32 -15.63 -47.77
C GLU A 11 6.80 -14.57 -48.76
N ARG A 12 5.50 -14.61 -49.09
CA ARG A 12 4.81 -13.64 -49.95
C ARG A 12 4.07 -12.55 -49.17
N ALA A 13 4.29 -12.48 -47.85
CA ALA A 13 3.58 -11.59 -46.92
C ALA A 13 2.05 -11.84 -46.85
N GLU A 14 1.60 -13.04 -47.21
CA GLU A 14 0.21 -13.43 -47.09
C GLU A 14 -0.04 -14.10 -45.74
N PHE A 15 -1.27 -13.95 -45.23
CA PHE A 15 -1.68 -14.53 -43.96
C PHE A 15 -1.63 -16.07 -44.01
N GLY A 16 -0.73 -16.65 -43.21
CA GLY A 16 -0.54 -18.10 -43.09
C GLY A 16 -1.15 -18.71 -41.82
N GLY A 17 -1.52 -17.90 -40.83
CA GLY A 17 -2.15 -18.36 -39.59
C GLY A 17 -1.89 -17.44 -38.39
N LEU A 18 -2.22 -17.93 -37.19
CA LEU A 18 -2.03 -17.22 -35.92
C LEU A 18 -1.31 -18.12 -34.92
N VAL A 19 -0.35 -17.56 -34.19
CA VAL A 19 0.15 -18.13 -32.93
C VAL A 19 -0.54 -17.40 -31.79
N ILE A 20 -1.15 -18.15 -30.88
CA ILE A 20 -1.71 -17.61 -29.64
C ILE A 20 -0.95 -18.23 -28.47
N VAL A 21 -0.35 -17.37 -27.64
CA VAL A 21 0.31 -17.77 -26.40
C VAL A 21 -0.56 -17.36 -25.22
N PHE A 22 -0.97 -18.35 -24.43
CA PHE A 22 -1.63 -18.14 -23.15
C PHE A 22 -0.61 -18.29 -22.04
N GLN A 23 -0.48 -17.26 -21.20
CA GLN A 23 0.42 -17.32 -20.06
C GLN A 23 -0.33 -16.97 -18.79
N ASP A 24 -0.31 -17.88 -17.84
CA ASP A 24 -0.84 -17.62 -16.51
C ASP A 24 0.23 -16.93 -15.65
N PHE A 25 -0.13 -15.79 -15.11
CA PHE A 25 0.71 -14.97 -14.22
C PHE A 25 0.05 -14.79 -12.86
N THR A 26 -0.92 -15.64 -12.51
CA THR A 26 -1.69 -15.52 -11.27
C THR A 26 -0.77 -15.55 -10.06
N ASP A 27 0.12 -16.54 -9.97
CA ASP A 27 1.05 -16.68 -8.84
C ASP A 27 2.07 -15.55 -8.77
N ALA A 28 2.65 -15.18 -9.91
CA ALA A 28 3.60 -14.06 -9.98
C ALA A 28 2.94 -12.74 -9.54
N ARG A 29 1.69 -12.49 -9.93
CA ARG A 29 0.93 -11.32 -9.49
C ARG A 29 0.57 -11.38 -8.01
N ALA A 30 0.19 -12.55 -7.50
CA ALA A 30 -0.12 -12.73 -6.09
C ALA A 30 1.12 -12.44 -5.22
N LEU A 31 2.27 -13.00 -5.60
CA LEU A 31 3.54 -12.75 -4.94
C LEU A 31 3.94 -11.28 -5.03
N GLN A 32 3.82 -10.65 -6.21
CA GLN A 32 4.11 -9.22 -6.36
C GLN A 32 3.24 -8.36 -5.43
N ARG A 33 1.94 -8.68 -5.30
CA ARG A 33 1.04 -7.98 -4.37
C ARG A 33 1.44 -8.18 -2.91
N GLN A 34 1.82 -9.41 -2.54
CA GLN A 34 2.29 -9.68 -1.18
C GLN A 34 3.57 -8.92 -0.86
N LEU A 35 4.53 -8.89 -1.78
CA LEU A 35 5.77 -8.12 -1.64
C LEU A 35 5.51 -6.62 -1.54
N ALA A 36 4.64 -6.09 -2.39
CA ALA A 36 4.24 -4.68 -2.33
C ALA A 36 3.54 -4.35 -1.00
N HIS A 37 2.64 -5.23 -0.53
CA HIS A 37 1.96 -5.04 0.74
C HIS A 37 2.94 -5.07 1.91
N ALA A 38 3.84 -6.07 1.98
CA ALA A 38 4.85 -6.19 3.02
C ALA A 38 5.86 -5.03 3.02
N ALA A 39 6.20 -4.48 1.84
CA ALA A 39 7.04 -3.29 1.74
C ALA A 39 6.32 -2.03 2.24
N ALA A 40 4.98 -1.99 2.18
CA ALA A 40 4.20 -0.81 2.49
C ALA A 40 3.58 -0.80 3.91
N HIS A 41 3.37 -1.96 4.52
CA HIS A 41 2.62 -2.10 5.76
C HIS A 41 3.45 -2.71 6.89
N ASP A 42 3.06 -2.39 8.13
CA ASP A 42 3.56 -3.04 9.33
C ASP A 42 2.96 -4.45 9.45
N ALA A 43 3.80 -5.47 9.65
CA ALA A 43 3.37 -6.87 9.61
C ALA A 43 2.45 -7.26 10.79
N LEU A 44 2.55 -6.54 11.92
CA LEU A 44 1.78 -6.85 13.13
C LEU A 44 0.37 -6.25 13.09
N THR A 45 0.28 -4.98 12.72
CA THR A 45 -0.96 -4.18 12.74
C THR A 45 -1.64 -4.10 11.38
N GLY A 46 -0.88 -4.29 10.29
CA GLY A 46 -1.30 -4.09 8.92
C GLY A 46 -1.55 -2.63 8.56
N LEU A 47 -1.19 -1.66 9.42
CA LEU A 47 -1.25 -0.24 9.06
C LEU A 47 -0.09 0.11 8.12
N ALA A 48 -0.13 1.27 7.47
CA ALA A 48 1.01 1.79 6.75
C ALA A 48 2.25 1.84 7.65
N ASN A 49 3.37 1.28 7.18
CA ASN A 49 4.62 1.37 7.92
C ASN A 49 5.19 2.79 7.85
N ARG A 50 6.22 3.04 8.67
CA ARG A 50 6.88 4.36 8.74
C ARG A 50 7.34 4.89 7.38
N SER A 51 7.92 4.03 6.53
CA SER A 51 8.43 4.43 5.23
C SER A 51 7.31 4.88 4.29
N SER A 52 6.20 4.13 4.24
CA SER A 52 5.04 4.50 3.43
C SER A 52 4.35 5.74 3.96
N PHE A 53 4.22 5.84 5.27
CA PHE A 53 3.65 7.01 5.93
C PHE A 53 4.43 8.29 5.61
N ILE A 54 5.76 8.27 5.73
CA ILE A 54 6.62 9.41 5.38
C ILE A 54 6.48 9.75 3.90
N ARG A 55 6.52 8.76 3.01
CA ARG A 55 6.36 9.00 1.56
C ARG A 55 5.05 9.72 1.24
N VAL A 56 3.93 9.26 1.80
CA VAL A 56 2.61 9.89 1.59
C VAL A 56 2.59 11.31 2.19
N MET A 57 3.20 11.50 3.37
CA MET A 57 3.31 12.83 3.97
C MET A 57 4.12 13.80 3.10
N GLU A 58 5.25 13.36 2.53
CA GLU A 58 6.08 14.16 1.62
C GLU A 58 5.29 14.53 0.36
N GLU A 59 4.55 13.58 -0.23
CA GLU A 59 3.67 13.83 -1.38
C GLU A 59 2.58 14.88 -1.05
N MET A 60 1.97 14.82 0.15
CA MET A 60 0.97 15.79 0.61
C MET A 60 1.57 17.19 0.80
N VAL A 61 2.75 17.29 1.42
CA VAL A 61 3.45 18.57 1.62
C VAL A 61 3.85 19.20 0.29
N ASP A 62 4.36 18.41 -0.65
CA ASP A 62 4.71 18.86 -2.00
C ASP A 62 3.49 19.37 -2.78
N HIS A 63 2.35 18.71 -2.63
CA HIS A 63 1.10 19.10 -3.28
C HIS A 63 0.58 20.43 -2.71
N ALA A 64 0.55 20.58 -1.39
CA ALA A 64 0.16 21.81 -0.72
C ALA A 64 1.05 23.00 -1.11
N GLY A 65 2.37 22.79 -1.21
CA GLY A 65 3.32 23.82 -1.66
C GLY A 65 3.13 24.28 -3.12
N LYS A 66 2.50 23.45 -3.97
CA LYS A 66 2.12 23.80 -5.35
C LYS A 66 0.77 24.50 -5.41
N ALA A 67 -0.22 24.04 -4.64
CA ALA A 67 -1.57 24.61 -4.59
C ALA A 67 -1.59 26.05 -4.03
N GLY A 68 -0.79 26.34 -2.99
CA GLY A 68 -0.66 27.68 -2.39
C GLY A 68 -0.18 28.77 -3.34
N LYS A 69 0.41 28.42 -4.50
CA LYS A 69 0.84 29.37 -5.54
C LYS A 69 -0.29 29.82 -6.48
N THR A 70 -1.44 29.15 -6.44
CA THR A 70 -2.58 29.39 -7.35
C THR A 70 -3.76 30.11 -6.70
N GLY A 71 -3.65 30.53 -5.43
CA GLY A 71 -4.63 31.41 -4.77
C GLY A 71 -5.96 30.74 -4.39
N SER A 72 -6.11 29.44 -4.56
CA SER A 72 -7.29 28.71 -4.08
C SER A 72 -7.14 28.44 -2.58
N ALA A 73 -7.68 29.36 -1.78
CA ALA A 73 -7.74 29.27 -0.33
C ALA A 73 -8.75 28.17 0.08
N GLY A 74 -8.29 26.93 0.21
CA GLY A 74 -9.13 25.82 0.68
C GLY A 74 -8.48 24.44 0.72
N ASP A 75 -7.49 24.17 -0.14
CA ASP A 75 -7.00 22.79 -0.39
C ASP A 75 -5.67 22.41 0.33
N GLY A 76 -5.26 23.16 1.37
CA GLY A 76 -3.84 23.14 1.82
C GLY A 76 -3.54 22.79 3.27
N GLU A 77 -4.53 22.55 4.14
CA GLU A 77 -4.26 22.35 5.56
C GLU A 77 -4.31 20.87 5.95
N HIS A 78 -3.12 20.29 6.17
CA HIS A 78 -2.96 18.96 6.73
C HIS A 78 -2.60 19.05 8.21
N GLN A 79 -3.15 18.15 9.02
CA GLN A 79 -2.81 18.02 10.44
C GLN A 79 -2.01 16.74 10.66
N PHE A 80 -0.95 16.86 11.46
CA PHE A 80 -0.14 15.73 11.89
C PHE A 80 -0.39 15.45 13.36
N MET A 81 -0.62 14.19 13.70
CA MET A 81 -0.81 13.73 15.07
C MET A 81 0.13 12.55 15.34
N PHE A 82 0.83 12.63 16.46
CA PHE A 82 1.63 11.53 16.98
C PHE A 82 1.03 11.08 18.30
N ILE A 83 0.74 9.78 18.41
CA ILE A 83 0.11 9.16 19.58
C ILE A 83 1.08 8.13 20.14
N ASP A 84 1.44 8.28 21.42
CA ASP A 84 2.17 7.27 22.16
C ASP A 84 1.20 6.49 23.07
N LEU A 85 1.47 5.20 23.29
CA LEU A 85 0.65 4.37 24.17
C LEU A 85 1.26 4.34 25.56
N ASP A 86 0.67 5.10 26.48
CA ASP A 86 1.10 5.13 27.87
C ASP A 86 1.12 3.73 28.50
N HIS A 87 2.17 3.47 29.29
CA HIS A 87 2.36 2.21 30.01
C HIS A 87 2.41 0.94 29.13
N PHE A 88 2.63 1.06 27.81
CA PHE A 88 2.72 -0.10 26.92
C PHE A 88 3.77 -1.12 27.37
N LYS A 89 4.90 -0.65 27.92
CA LYS A 89 5.93 -1.53 28.50
C LYS A 89 5.39 -2.38 29.66
N GLN A 90 4.55 -1.83 30.53
CA GLN A 90 3.98 -2.57 31.66
C GLN A 90 3.04 -3.68 31.19
N VAL A 91 2.31 -3.46 30.09
CA VAL A 91 1.48 -4.48 29.44
C VAL A 91 2.36 -5.64 28.95
N ASN A 92 3.47 -5.34 28.29
CA ASN A 92 4.44 -6.36 27.86
C ASN A 92 5.06 -7.09 29.05
N ASP A 93 5.46 -6.37 30.09
CA ASP A 93 6.15 -6.95 31.24
C ASP A 93 5.20 -7.84 32.08
N THR A 94 3.89 -7.53 32.11
CA THR A 94 2.88 -8.29 32.88
C THR A 94 2.26 -9.44 32.08
N GLY A 95 1.92 -9.20 30.81
CA GLY A 95 1.20 -10.14 29.95
C GLY A 95 2.05 -10.80 28.87
N GLY A 96 3.34 -10.47 28.80
CA GLY A 96 4.25 -10.90 27.73
C GLY A 96 4.01 -10.14 26.41
N HIS A 97 4.90 -10.38 25.44
CA HIS A 97 4.83 -9.76 24.12
C HIS A 97 3.52 -10.04 23.38
N ALA A 98 2.92 -11.22 23.57
CA ALA A 98 1.64 -11.54 22.94
C ALA A 98 0.51 -10.61 23.41
N ALA A 99 0.53 -10.16 24.67
CA ALA A 99 -0.44 -9.19 25.17
C ALA A 99 -0.22 -7.79 24.58
N GLY A 100 1.04 -7.36 24.44
CA GLY A 100 1.38 -6.12 23.74
C GLY A 100 0.97 -6.15 22.28
N ASP A 101 1.24 -7.25 21.57
CA ASP A 101 0.84 -7.47 20.19
C ASP A 101 -0.68 -7.40 20.01
N ALA A 102 -1.43 -8.00 20.94
CA ALA A 102 -2.89 -7.94 20.95
C ALA A 102 -3.39 -6.50 21.16
N LEU A 103 -2.77 -5.75 22.08
CA LEU A 103 -3.08 -4.35 22.32
C LEU A 103 -2.80 -3.49 21.08
N LEU A 104 -1.64 -3.64 20.44
CA LEU A 104 -1.29 -2.91 19.21
C LEU A 104 -2.29 -3.17 18.08
N LYS A 105 -2.72 -4.43 17.91
CA LYS A 105 -3.77 -4.78 16.94
C LYS A 105 -5.11 -4.12 17.27
N GLN A 106 -5.50 -4.05 18.54
CA GLN A 106 -6.72 -3.36 18.96
C GLN A 106 -6.66 -1.86 18.69
N VAL A 107 -5.54 -1.21 19.02
CA VAL A 107 -5.32 0.21 18.73
C VAL A 107 -5.39 0.48 17.23
N ALA A 108 -4.72 -0.35 16.42
CA ALA A 108 -4.77 -0.23 14.95
C ALA A 108 -6.19 -0.35 14.40
N ASN A 109 -6.98 -1.29 14.90
CA ASN A 109 -8.39 -1.44 14.52
C ASN A 109 -9.23 -0.24 14.97
N ALA A 110 -8.97 0.32 16.15
CA ALA A 110 -9.65 1.52 16.63
C ALA A 110 -9.37 2.73 15.72
N ILE A 111 -8.11 2.92 15.31
CA ILE A 111 -7.70 3.97 14.38
C ILE A 111 -8.41 3.81 13.03
N ARG A 112 -8.35 2.61 12.41
CA ARG A 112 -9.04 2.36 11.13
C ARG A 112 -10.54 2.63 11.18
N ARG A 113 -11.19 2.29 12.30
CA ARG A 113 -12.63 2.51 12.45
C ARG A 113 -13.00 4.00 12.46
N VAL A 114 -12.10 4.86 12.96
CA VAL A 114 -12.34 6.31 13.05
C VAL A 114 -11.94 7.03 11.77
N ILE A 115 -10.81 6.67 11.16
CA ILE A 115 -10.23 7.38 10.00
C ILE A 115 -10.77 6.84 8.67
N GLY A 116 -11.22 5.58 8.64
CA GLY A 116 -11.65 4.89 7.41
C GLY A 116 -10.51 4.08 6.77
N PRO A 117 -10.81 3.35 5.68
CA PRO A 117 -9.78 2.65 4.91
C PRO A 117 -8.86 3.63 4.17
N ASP A 118 -7.62 3.19 3.91
CA ASP A 118 -6.67 3.85 3.00
C ASP A 118 -7.17 3.89 1.55
#